data_AF-A0A8T4S649-F1
#
_entry.id   AF-A0A8T4S649-F1
#
_cell.length_a   1.000
_cell.length_b   1.000
_cell.length_c   1.000
_cell.angle_alpha   90.00
_cell.angle_beta   90.00
_cell.angle_gamma   90.00
#
_symmetry.space_group_name_H-M   'P 1'
#
loop_
_entity.id
_entity.type
_entity.pdbx_description
1 polymer ?
#
loop_
_entity_poly.entity_id
_entity_poly.type
_entity_poly.pdbx_seq_one_letter_code
_entity_poly.pdbx_strand_id
1 'polypeptide(L)'
;MEISLAIDLCSEFPGSSIVLDGSIEAKTKDELELISGLMAEATRHMNKIGFLSKTCTMLTSNGHSLSSALLELGPKASWFYYPAFKPGRNQGKVLFVRLHSKSEYVFHLGLGNDVDAAEFVLQLSLQSSDPVFFGYPYCLIYADKIARISNEEKEYYKSILLSRVSGKKKLRYLMSSIDAHSILDRISF
;
A
#
# COMPACT_ATOMS: atom_id res chain seq x y z
N MET A 1 -1.39 -5.92 12.08
CA MET A 1 -1.29 -7.30 11.56
C MET A 1 -0.22 -7.39 10.49
N GLU A 2 -0.31 -6.63 9.38
CA GLU A 2 0.71 -6.66 8.32
C GLU A 2 2.11 -6.23 8.77
N ILE A 3 2.23 -5.10 9.47
CA ILE A 3 3.53 -4.63 10.00
C ILE A 3 4.11 -5.64 11.00
N SER A 4 3.26 -6.25 11.83
CA SER A 4 3.69 -7.28 12.78
C SER A 4 4.27 -8.51 12.07
N LEU A 5 3.61 -8.99 11.00
CA LEU A 5 4.14 -10.06 10.16
C LEU A 5 5.47 -9.65 9.51
N ALA A 6 5.59 -8.41 9.03
CA ALA A 6 6.84 -7.93 8.44
C ALA A 6 8.00 -7.92 9.45
N ILE A 7 7.73 -7.64 10.74
CA ILE A 7 8.73 -7.75 11.82
C ILE A 7 9.22 -9.20 11.94
N ASP A 8 8.30 -10.17 11.96
CA ASP A 8 8.66 -11.59 12.06
C ASP A 8 9.51 -12.03 10.85
N LEU A 9 9.14 -11.57 9.64
CA LEU A 9 9.86 -11.87 8.39
C LEU A 9 11.29 -11.33 8.35
N CYS A 10 11.61 -10.25 9.08
CA CYS A 10 12.99 -9.75 9.16
C CYS A 10 13.93 -10.82 9.73
N SER A 11 13.48 -11.54 10.76
CA SER A 11 14.28 -12.59 11.40
C SER A 11 14.38 -13.85 10.55
N GLU A 12 13.32 -14.19 9.81
CA GLU A 12 13.24 -15.39 8.97
C GLU A 12 14.04 -15.24 7.66
N PHE A 13 14.07 -14.03 7.09
CA PHE A 13 14.72 -13.74 5.81
C PHE A 13 15.75 -12.60 5.94
N PRO A 14 16.86 -12.78 6.68
CA PRO A 14 17.85 -11.73 6.88
C PRO A 14 18.48 -11.27 5.57
N GLY A 15 18.83 -9.98 5.47
CA GLY A 15 19.44 -9.37 4.28
C GLY A 15 18.49 -9.17 3.10
N SER A 16 17.21 -9.54 3.22
CA SER A 16 16.23 -9.48 2.15
C SER A 16 15.51 -8.13 2.08
N SER A 17 14.98 -7.78 0.90
CA SER A 17 14.07 -6.64 0.72
C SER A 17 12.64 -7.06 1.04
N ILE A 18 11.99 -6.35 1.97
CA ILE A 18 10.60 -6.56 2.35
C ILE A 18 9.80 -5.35 1.89
N VAL A 19 8.69 -5.63 1.19
CA VAL A 19 7.83 -4.60 0.59
C VAL A 19 6.43 -4.73 1.16
N LEU A 20 5.87 -3.62 1.65
CA LEU A 20 4.50 -3.54 2.16
C LEU A 20 3.64 -2.69 1.21
N ASP A 21 2.36 -3.07 1.04
CA ASP A 21 1.37 -2.22 0.37
C ASP A 21 0.87 -1.17 1.37
N GLY A 22 1.12 0.10 1.08
CA GLY A 22 0.74 1.19 1.98
C GLY A 22 1.77 2.29 2.08
N SER A 23 1.62 3.13 3.10
CA SER A 23 2.48 4.30 3.35
C SER A 23 3.39 4.07 4.54
N ILE A 24 4.57 4.68 4.49
CA ILE A 24 5.49 4.79 5.63
C ILE A 24 4.99 5.80 6.69
N GLU A 25 4.03 6.66 6.32
CA GLU A 25 3.46 7.66 7.20
C GLU A 25 2.44 7.04 8.16
N ALA A 26 2.80 7.00 9.44
CA ALA A 26 1.89 6.59 10.50
C ALA A 26 0.75 7.59 10.70
N LYS A 27 -0.50 7.10 10.71
CA LYS A 27 -1.70 7.87 11.01
C LYS A 27 -1.99 7.94 12.51
N THR A 28 -1.51 6.97 13.27
CA THR A 28 -1.70 6.88 14.73
C THR A 28 -0.39 6.71 15.48
N LYS A 29 -0.41 6.89 16.81
CA LYS A 29 0.76 6.64 17.66
C LYS A 29 1.13 5.15 17.67
N ASP A 30 0.16 4.27 17.77
CA ASP A 30 0.38 2.82 17.78
C ASP A 30 1.01 2.34 16.46
N GLU A 31 0.56 2.88 15.32
CA GLU A 31 1.16 2.58 14.02
C GLU A 31 2.60 3.09 13.93
N LEU A 32 2.89 4.25 14.51
CA LEU A 32 4.24 4.79 14.58
C LEU A 32 5.16 3.88 15.39
N GLU A 33 4.69 3.35 16.53
CA GLU A 33 5.46 2.40 17.34
C GLU A 33 5.76 1.12 16.57
N LEU A 34 4.77 0.58 15.84
CA LEU A 34 4.96 -0.60 15.00
C LEU A 34 5.94 -0.36 13.85
N ILE A 35 5.81 0.74 13.12
CA ILE A 35 6.75 1.09 12.03
C ILE A 35 8.15 1.29 12.59
N SER A 36 8.29 1.95 13.73
CA SER A 36 9.59 2.14 14.38
C SER A 36 10.21 0.81 14.81
N GLY A 37 9.40 -0.11 15.33
CA GLY A 37 9.81 -1.48 15.65
C GLY A 37 10.27 -2.25 14.41
N LEU A 38 9.53 -2.17 13.31
CA LEU A 38 9.91 -2.76 12.02
C LEU A 38 11.25 -2.22 11.52
N MET A 39 11.46 -0.90 11.58
CA MET A 39 12.72 -0.31 11.15
C MET A 39 13.89 -0.79 12.02
N ALA A 40 13.69 -0.88 13.35
CA ALA A 40 14.72 -1.38 14.26
C ALA A 40 15.08 -2.86 13.99
N GLU A 41 14.08 -3.70 13.74
CA GLU A 41 14.29 -5.12 13.42
C GLU A 41 14.97 -5.29 12.07
N ALA A 42 14.55 -4.52 11.07
CA ALA A 42 15.17 -4.53 9.76
C ALA A 42 16.65 -4.15 9.82
N THR A 43 17.01 -3.13 10.59
CA THR A 43 18.41 -2.75 10.81
C THR A 43 19.20 -3.88 11.46
N ARG A 44 18.62 -4.58 12.45
CA ARG A 44 19.28 -5.71 13.12
C ARG A 44 19.60 -6.86 12.16
N HIS A 45 18.68 -7.14 11.23
CA HIS A 45 18.80 -8.26 10.28
C HIS A 45 19.26 -7.84 8.88
N MET A 46 19.72 -6.58 8.71
CA MET A 46 20.16 -6.00 7.44
C MET A 46 19.10 -6.06 6.32
N ASN A 47 17.82 -6.05 6.68
CA ASN A 47 16.72 -6.01 5.72
C ASN A 47 16.52 -4.59 5.17
N LYS A 48 16.04 -4.51 3.93
CA LYS A 48 15.63 -3.25 3.30
C LYS A 48 14.11 -3.19 3.30
N ILE A 49 13.53 -2.17 3.94
CA ILE A 49 12.07 -2.00 4.02
C ILE A 49 11.59 -0.95 3.01
N GLY A 50 10.56 -1.30 2.25
CA GLY A 50 9.86 -0.38 1.37
C GLY A 50 8.34 -0.43 1.55
N PHE A 51 7.71 0.73 1.48
CA PHE A 51 6.26 0.91 1.51
C PHE A 51 5.81 1.47 0.17
N LEU A 52 5.03 0.71 -0.59
CA LEU A 52 4.55 1.13 -1.91
C LEU A 52 3.06 1.44 -1.83
N SER A 53 2.68 2.70 -2.05
CA SER A 53 1.27 3.12 -2.08
C SER A 53 0.80 3.43 -3.50
N LYS A 54 -0.38 2.89 -3.83
CA LYS A 54 -1.13 3.11 -5.09
C LYS A 54 -1.82 4.47 -5.14
N THR A 55 -2.13 5.05 -3.99
CA THR A 55 -2.94 6.27 -3.89
C THR A 55 -2.07 7.46 -3.46
N CYS A 56 -2.19 8.54 -4.22
CA CYS A 56 -1.61 9.86 -3.94
C CYS A 56 -2.75 10.82 -3.59
N THR A 57 -2.79 11.31 -2.36
CA THR A 57 -3.73 12.38 -1.96
C THR A 57 -3.15 13.78 -2.15
N MET A 58 -1.87 13.90 -2.54
CA MET A 58 -1.22 15.19 -2.73
C MET A 58 -1.70 15.87 -4.01
N LEU A 59 -2.05 17.14 -3.91
CA LEU A 59 -2.46 17.98 -5.02
C LEU A 59 -1.35 18.98 -5.39
N THR A 60 -1.25 19.29 -6.67
CA THR A 60 -0.48 20.42 -7.19
C THR A 60 -1.17 21.74 -6.85
N SER A 61 -0.47 22.87 -7.01
CA SER A 61 -1.04 24.22 -6.81
C SER A 61 -2.27 24.50 -7.69
N ASN A 62 -2.45 23.73 -8.76
CA ASN A 62 -3.59 23.84 -9.69
C ASN A 62 -4.70 22.80 -9.40
N GLY A 63 -4.62 22.05 -8.30
CA GLY A 63 -5.65 21.08 -7.89
C GLY A 63 -5.59 19.71 -8.56
N HIS A 64 -4.66 19.47 -9.48
CA HIS A 64 -4.43 18.14 -10.06
C HIS A 64 -3.65 17.24 -9.11
N SER A 65 -3.87 15.92 -9.16
CA SER A 65 -3.05 14.97 -8.39
C SER A 65 -1.58 15.04 -8.82
N LEU A 66 -0.68 15.07 -7.85
CA LEU A 66 0.76 15.13 -8.09
C LEU A 66 1.25 13.90 -8.88
N SER A 67 0.69 12.72 -8.65
CA SER A 67 1.03 11.52 -9.40
C SER A 67 0.68 11.65 -10.90
N SER A 68 -0.46 12.27 -11.22
CA SER A 68 -0.88 12.52 -12.60
C SER A 68 0.02 13.53 -13.29
N ALA A 69 0.35 14.64 -12.62
CA ALA A 69 1.28 15.64 -13.16
C ALA A 69 2.68 15.05 -13.40
N LEU A 70 3.17 14.22 -12.48
CA LEU A 70 4.46 13.54 -12.64
C LEU A 70 4.45 12.49 -13.74
N LEU A 71 3.32 11.81 -13.97
CA LEU A 71 3.18 10.87 -15.08
C LEU A 71 3.29 11.57 -16.43
N GLU A 72 2.70 12.76 -16.56
CA GLU A 72 2.72 13.57 -17.78
C GLU A 72 4.11 14.18 -18.06
N LEU A 73 4.75 14.71 -17.02
CA LEU A 73 6.06 15.36 -17.13
C LEU A 73 7.23 14.36 -17.21
N GLY A 74 7.06 13.17 -16.63
CA GLY A 74 8.11 12.17 -16.52
C GLY A 74 8.42 11.47 -17.85
N PRO A 75 9.62 10.88 -18.00
CA PRO A 75 9.96 10.13 -19.20
C PRO A 75 9.07 8.90 -19.40
N LYS A 76 8.91 8.46 -20.65
CA LYS A 76 8.23 7.21 -21.03
C LYS A 76 9.10 5.97 -20.77
N ALA A 77 9.67 5.88 -19.58
CA ALA A 77 10.57 4.82 -19.12
C ALA A 77 10.30 4.52 -17.64
N SER A 78 11.03 3.57 -17.06
CA SER A 78 11.07 3.42 -15.60
C SER A 78 11.96 4.52 -15.01
N TRP A 79 11.48 5.20 -13.98
CA TRP A 79 12.19 6.30 -13.33
C TRP A 79 11.73 6.49 -11.89
N PHE A 80 12.52 7.25 -11.13
CA PHE A 80 12.11 7.74 -9.82
C PHE A 80 12.49 9.20 -9.65
N TYR A 81 11.72 9.92 -8.84
CA TYR A 81 11.97 11.31 -8.48
C TYR A 81 12.32 11.40 -6.99
N TYR A 82 13.53 11.86 -6.70
CA TYR A 82 14.08 11.94 -5.35
C TYR A 82 14.86 13.24 -5.10
N PRO A 83 14.78 13.84 -3.89
CA PRO A 83 13.81 13.57 -2.82
C PRO A 83 12.46 14.26 -3.07
N ALA A 84 11.35 13.53 -2.86
CA ALA A 84 10.02 14.14 -2.96
C ALA A 84 9.66 14.90 -1.68
N PHE A 85 9.78 14.24 -0.53
CA PHE A 85 9.70 14.86 0.79
C PHE A 85 10.24 13.90 1.86
N LYS A 86 10.54 14.44 3.05
CA LYS A 86 10.85 13.63 4.24
C LYS A 86 9.58 13.56 5.10
N PRO A 87 9.03 12.36 5.37
CA PRO A 87 7.95 12.22 6.34
C PRO A 87 8.38 12.80 7.69
N GLY A 88 7.41 13.36 8.43
CA GLY A 88 7.67 13.87 9.77
C GLY A 88 8.26 12.80 10.70
N ARG A 89 8.91 13.23 11.78
CA ARG A 89 9.44 12.33 12.84
C ARG A 89 10.52 11.34 12.36
N ASN A 90 11.27 11.66 11.31
CA ASN A 90 12.46 10.92 10.87
C ASN A 90 12.19 9.47 10.41
N GLN A 91 10.95 9.15 10.03
CA GLN A 91 10.49 7.80 9.67
C GLN A 91 11.17 7.22 8.44
N GLY A 92 11.75 8.07 7.58
CA GLY A 92 12.41 7.64 6.36
C GLY A 92 12.43 8.73 5.30
N LYS A 93 12.41 8.30 4.05
CA LYS A 93 12.33 9.14 2.85
C LYS A 93 11.21 8.67 1.95
N VAL A 94 10.50 9.60 1.32
CA VAL A 94 9.48 9.30 0.32
C VAL A 94 9.93 9.80 -1.04
N LEU A 95 9.68 8.99 -2.05
CA LEU A 95 9.93 9.29 -3.46
C LEU A 95 8.73 8.87 -4.32
N PHE A 96 8.68 9.41 -5.53
CA PHE A 96 7.73 8.98 -6.55
C PHE A 96 8.43 8.03 -7.52
N VAL A 97 7.77 6.93 -7.89
CA VAL A 97 8.34 5.91 -8.77
C VAL A 97 7.39 5.55 -9.90
N ARG A 98 7.94 5.42 -11.10
CA ARG A 98 7.31 4.72 -12.22
C ARG A 98 8.15 3.49 -12.49
N LEU A 99 7.64 2.32 -12.15
CA LEU A 99 8.43 1.08 -12.20
C LEU A 99 8.41 0.38 -13.57
N HIS A 100 7.54 0.81 -14.49
CA HIS A 100 7.45 0.24 -15.83
C HIS A 100 7.02 1.30 -16.87
N SER A 101 7.54 1.19 -18.10
CA SER A 101 7.28 2.13 -19.20
C SER A 101 5.82 2.14 -19.67
N LYS A 102 5.14 1.00 -19.56
CA LYS A 102 3.69 0.86 -19.84
C LYS A 102 2.80 1.12 -18.63
N SER A 103 3.37 1.46 -17.47
CA SER A 103 2.57 1.83 -16.29
C SER A 103 1.84 3.14 -16.57
N GLU A 104 0.54 3.15 -16.28
CA GLU A 104 -0.31 4.35 -16.21
C GLU A 104 -0.31 4.97 -14.81
N TYR A 105 0.52 4.44 -13.91
CA TYR A 105 0.58 4.83 -12.51
C TYR A 105 1.99 5.28 -12.12
N VAL A 106 2.02 6.33 -11.29
CA VAL A 106 3.18 6.74 -10.50
C VAL A 106 2.85 6.46 -9.04
N PHE A 107 3.69 5.66 -8.39
CA PHE A 107 3.49 5.22 -7.01
C PHE A 107 4.29 6.07 -6.03
N HIS A 108 3.84 6.09 -4.78
CA HIS A 108 4.64 6.59 -3.67
C HIS A 108 5.45 5.45 -3.08
N LEU A 109 6.75 5.63 -2.96
CA LEU A 109 7.64 4.69 -2.32
C LEU A 109 8.26 5.35 -1.08
N GLY A 110 7.90 4.82 0.09
CA GLY A 110 8.54 5.14 1.37
C GLY A 110 9.65 4.14 1.67
N LEU A 111 10.84 4.64 2.01
CA LEU A 111 12.00 3.83 2.34
C LEU A 111 12.59 4.25 3.68
N GLY A 112 13.21 3.30 4.39
CA GLY A 112 14.09 3.63 5.52
C GLY A 112 15.25 4.55 5.10
N ASN A 113 15.75 5.36 6.04
CA ASN A 113 16.79 6.36 5.72
C ASN A 113 18.06 5.74 5.10
N ASP A 114 18.44 4.55 5.59
CA ASP A 114 19.68 3.86 5.22
C ASP A 114 19.56 3.03 3.92
N VAL A 115 18.38 2.95 3.32
CA VAL A 115 18.15 2.14 2.11
C VAL A 115 18.53 2.93 0.85
N ASP A 116 19.40 2.41 -0.02
CA ASP A 116 19.68 3.05 -1.31
C ASP A 116 18.41 3.04 -2.19
N ALA A 117 17.92 4.23 -2.54
CA ALA A 117 16.68 4.37 -3.30
C ALA A 117 16.81 3.86 -4.74
N ALA A 118 17.95 4.08 -5.40
CA ALA A 118 18.16 3.66 -6.78
C ALA A 118 18.23 2.13 -6.87
N GLU A 119 18.96 1.50 -5.95
CA GLU A 119 19.07 0.04 -5.88
C GLU A 119 17.70 -0.59 -5.60
N PHE A 120 16.96 -0.08 -4.61
CA PHE A 120 15.65 -0.62 -4.25
C PHE A 120 14.62 -0.46 -5.38
N VAL A 121 14.61 0.69 -6.05
CA VAL A 121 13.73 0.94 -7.22
C VAL A 121 14.08 0.00 -8.36
N LEU A 122 15.37 -0.25 -8.62
CA LEU A 122 15.79 -1.21 -9.64
C LEU A 122 15.25 -2.61 -9.31
N GLN A 123 15.43 -3.09 -8.08
CA GLN A 123 14.91 -4.38 -7.63
C GLN A 123 13.39 -4.48 -7.81
N LEU A 124 12.64 -3.45 -7.41
CA LEU A 124 11.19 -3.40 -7.60
C LEU A 124 10.80 -3.42 -9.09
N SER A 125 11.49 -2.65 -9.94
CA SER A 125 11.16 -2.57 -11.37
C SER A 125 11.24 -3.91 -12.08
N LEU A 126 12.20 -4.77 -11.69
CA LEU A 126 12.35 -6.13 -12.21
C LEU A 126 11.15 -7.02 -11.88
N GLN A 127 10.43 -6.72 -10.80
CA GLN A 127 9.23 -7.45 -10.36
C GLN A 127 7.92 -6.82 -10.86
N SER A 128 7.97 -5.72 -11.61
CA SER A 128 6.80 -4.90 -11.98
C SER A 128 6.41 -4.99 -13.46
N SER A 129 6.73 -6.10 -14.13
CA SER A 129 6.45 -6.31 -15.57
C SER A 129 5.21 -7.18 -15.85
N ASP A 130 4.43 -7.52 -14.83
CA ASP A 130 3.25 -8.37 -14.98
C ASP A 130 2.17 -7.67 -15.85
N PRO A 131 1.66 -8.31 -16.93
CA PRO A 131 0.63 -7.73 -17.78
C PRO A 131 -0.70 -7.46 -17.08
N VAL A 132 -1.00 -8.13 -15.97
CA VAL A 132 -2.20 -7.89 -15.15
C VAL A 132 -2.15 -6.50 -14.53
N PHE A 133 -0.95 -6.01 -14.17
CA PHE A 133 -0.77 -4.68 -13.62
C PHE A 133 0.66 -4.16 -13.90
N PHE A 134 0.84 -3.51 -15.05
CA PHE A 134 2.12 -2.87 -15.38
C PHE A 134 2.54 -1.85 -14.33
N GLY A 135 3.77 -1.97 -13.84
CA GLY A 135 4.34 -1.05 -12.87
C GLY A 135 4.11 -1.44 -11.42
N TYR A 136 3.29 -2.46 -11.12
CA TYR A 136 3.07 -2.91 -9.75
C TYR A 136 3.77 -4.25 -9.49
N PRO A 137 4.54 -4.40 -8.38
CA PRO A 137 5.31 -5.62 -8.12
C PRO A 137 4.43 -6.86 -8.00
N TYR A 138 4.79 -7.93 -8.70
CA TYR A 138 4.05 -9.21 -8.70
C TYR A 138 3.87 -9.78 -7.29
N CYS A 139 4.88 -9.67 -6.42
CA CYS A 139 4.80 -10.14 -5.04
C CYS A 139 3.64 -9.49 -4.27
N LEU A 140 3.37 -8.20 -4.50
CA LEU A 140 2.26 -7.49 -3.88
C LEU A 140 0.91 -7.86 -4.53
N ILE A 141 0.87 -8.10 -5.84
CA ILE A 141 -0.33 -8.63 -6.52
C ILE A 141 -0.70 -9.98 -5.92
N TYR A 142 0.28 -10.86 -5.74
CA TYR A 142 0.08 -12.19 -5.19
C TYR A 142 -0.35 -12.14 -3.72
N ALA A 143 0.29 -11.29 -2.90
CA ALA A 143 -0.09 -11.07 -1.51
C ALA A 143 -1.53 -10.55 -1.39
N ASP A 144 -1.91 -9.54 -2.18
CA ASP A 144 -3.29 -9.02 -2.22
C ASP A 144 -4.29 -10.10 -2.63
N LYS A 145 -3.94 -10.94 -3.61
CA LYS A 145 -4.79 -12.05 -4.06
C LYS A 145 -5.02 -13.08 -2.96
N ILE A 146 -4.01 -13.40 -2.16
CA ILE A 146 -4.14 -14.36 -1.04
C ILE A 146 -4.94 -13.75 0.12
N ALA A 147 -4.72 -12.45 0.41
CA ALA A 147 -5.38 -11.77 1.52
C ALA A 147 -6.85 -11.44 1.25
N ARG A 148 -7.28 -11.42 -0.02
CA ARG A 148 -8.62 -11.02 -0.42
C ARG A 148 -9.67 -12.05 0.00
N ILE A 149 -10.58 -11.63 0.88
CA ILE A 149 -11.78 -12.41 1.24
C ILE A 149 -12.76 -12.38 0.07
N SER A 150 -13.20 -13.55 -0.37
CA SER A 150 -14.19 -13.70 -1.44
C SER A 150 -15.58 -13.22 -1.01
N ASN A 151 -16.45 -12.95 -2.00
CA ASN A 151 -17.83 -12.56 -1.70
C ASN A 151 -18.60 -13.72 -1.04
N GLU A 152 -18.28 -14.95 -1.42
CA GLU A 152 -18.84 -16.17 -0.83
C GLU A 152 -18.47 -16.28 0.65
N GLU A 153 -17.20 -16.12 1.00
CA GLU A 153 -16.73 -16.11 2.39
C GLU A 153 -17.37 -14.97 3.18
N LYS A 154 -17.42 -13.78 2.58
CA LYS A 154 -18.07 -12.61 3.21
C LYS A 154 -19.52 -12.91 3.54
N GLU A 155 -20.30 -13.45 2.61
CA GLU A 155 -21.72 -13.79 2.84
C GLU A 155 -21.90 -14.97 3.80
N TYR A 156 -20.99 -15.96 3.77
CA TYR A 156 -20.97 -17.06 4.74
C TYR A 156 -20.78 -16.56 6.18
N TYR A 157 -19.73 -15.76 6.43
CA TYR A 157 -19.46 -15.21 7.76
C TYR A 157 -20.54 -14.23 8.21
N LYS A 158 -21.09 -13.44 7.28
CA LYS A 158 -22.26 -12.59 7.53
C LYS A 158 -23.48 -13.40 7.97
N SER A 159 -23.73 -14.54 7.33
CA SER A 159 -24.81 -15.46 7.71
C SER A 159 -24.60 -16.05 9.11
N ILE A 160 -23.36 -16.47 9.44
CA ILE A 160 -23.01 -16.91 10.79
C ILE A 160 -23.26 -15.82 11.81
N LEU A 161 -22.77 -14.61 11.57
CA LEU A 161 -22.96 -13.47 12.46
C LEU A 161 -24.45 -13.19 12.70
N LEU A 162 -25.24 -13.12 11.61
CA LEU A 162 -26.69 -12.91 11.68
C LEU A 162 -27.44 -14.02 12.41
N SER A 163 -26.93 -15.25 12.38
CA SER A 163 -27.54 -16.37 13.10
C SER A 163 -27.33 -16.27 14.62
N ARG A 164 -26.18 -15.71 15.05
CA ARG A 164 -25.73 -15.63 16.45
C ARG A 164 -26.12 -14.33 17.17
N VAL A 165 -26.39 -13.26 16.43
CA VAL A 165 -26.76 -11.97 17.04
C VAL A 165 -28.26 -11.94 17.42
N SER A 166 -28.53 -11.60 18.68
CA SER A 166 -29.88 -11.26 19.17
C SER A 166 -30.33 -9.93 18.55
N GLY A 167 -31.53 -9.86 17.97
CA GLY A 167 -32.02 -8.64 17.29
C GLY A 167 -31.91 -8.64 15.76
N LYS A 168 -31.97 -9.82 15.13
CA LYS A 168 -31.87 -10.06 13.67
C LYS A 168 -32.63 -9.07 12.77
N LYS A 169 -33.80 -8.55 13.22
CA LYS A 169 -34.59 -7.56 12.46
C LYS A 169 -33.93 -6.19 12.39
N LYS A 170 -33.38 -5.69 13.50
CA LYS A 170 -32.77 -4.36 13.58
C LYS A 170 -31.45 -4.30 12.81
N LEU A 171 -30.65 -5.37 12.90
CA LEU A 171 -29.39 -5.47 12.17
C LEU A 171 -29.61 -5.58 10.65
N ARG A 172 -30.57 -6.41 10.18
CA ARG A 172 -30.93 -6.45 8.75
C ARG A 172 -31.36 -5.10 8.19
N TYR A 173 -32.14 -4.33 8.96
CA TYR A 173 -32.62 -3.02 8.52
C TYR A 173 -31.47 -2.00 8.35
N LEU A 174 -30.50 -2.02 9.26
CA LEU A 174 -29.27 -1.22 9.16
C LEU A 174 -28.43 -1.64 7.96
N MET A 175 -28.29 -2.95 7.72
CA MET A 175 -27.53 -3.46 6.58
C MET A 175 -28.16 -3.08 5.24
N SER A 176 -29.48 -3.18 5.10
CA SER A 176 -30.18 -2.74 3.90
C SER A 176 -30.07 -1.23 3.65
N SER A 177 -29.95 -0.43 4.72
CA SER A 177 -29.76 1.02 4.60
C SER A 177 -28.36 1.39 4.10
N ILE A 178 -27.33 0.63 4.50
CA ILE A 178 -25.94 0.81 4.03
C ILE A 178 -25.81 0.35 2.58
N ASP A 179 -26.41 -0.80 2.22
CA ASP A 179 -26.44 -1.28 0.84
C ASP A 179 -27.13 -0.26 -0.09
N ALA A 180 -28.24 0.35 0.33
CA ALA A 180 -28.90 1.40 -0.42
C ALA A 180 -28.02 2.66 -0.62
N HIS A 181 -27.26 3.06 0.39
CA HIS A 181 -26.28 4.17 0.26
C HIS A 181 -25.19 3.83 -0.76
N SER A 182 -24.65 2.61 -0.71
CA SER A 182 -23.61 2.17 -1.65
C SER A 182 -24.10 2.07 -3.11
N ILE A 183 -25.40 1.87 -3.32
CA ILE A 183 -26.04 1.92 -4.65
C ILE A 183 -26.15 3.38 -5.12
N LEU A 184 -26.55 4.30 -4.23
CA LEU A 184 -26.64 5.73 -4.56
C LEU A 184 -25.26 6.37 -4.84
N ASP A 185 -24.23 5.96 -4.10
CA ASP A 185 -22.84 6.41 -4.31
C ASP A 185 -22.26 5.92 -5.65
N ARG A 186 -22.77 4.80 -6.20
CA ARG A 186 -22.40 4.32 -7.54
C ARG A 186 -23.17 5.02 -8.67
N ILE A 187 -24.27 5.70 -8.37
CA ILE A 187 -25.15 6.36 -9.34
C ILE A 187 -24.88 7.87 -9.43
N SER A 188 -24.23 8.46 -8.42
CA SER A 188 -23.84 9.87 -8.46
C SER A 188 -22.61 10.05 -9.38
N PHE A 189 -22.84 10.74 -10.50
CA PHE A 189 -21.85 11.08 -11.54
C PHE A 189 -20.89 12.18 -11.08
#